data_AF-A0A3D8SSI7-F1
#
_entry.id   AF-A0A3D8SSI7-F1
#
_cell.length_a   1.000
_cell.length_b   1.000
_cell.length_c   1.000
_cell.angle_alpha   90.00
_cell.angle_beta   90.00
_cell.angle_gamma   90.00
#
_symmetry.space_group_name_H-M   'P 1'
#
loop_
_entity.id
_entity.type
_entity.pdbx_description
1 polymer ?
#
loop_
_entity_poly.entity_id
_entity_poly.type
_entity_poly.pdbx_seq_one_letter_code
_entity_poly.pdbx_strand_id
1 'polypeptide(L)'
;MPPRRPLTLVVFITIVTSIIFVARYGGDGQNLATFPIGKSKTPEEPSCTEHLGWLEPYQFTYPIKYASRDIVTNPIEGMKRPSVTTVDAPLFKNIKTVDLTGSVVTRMEHCPPPLIVDVTARPMGKTDAANMMFGLQTTIGRLKDTVKHLARWLPHTGAQLFCIVIDSKDGKEVAADEREMAKVQKAMRDMGIRATVMHPVRPIIKDKKSDSFAQRYFSLVNVMYAHRDSKTQWITLIDDDTFFPSMFDLQAMLAKHDSTTPQYIGSLSEDWWAVNHYGLMGFGGAGVILSVPMAGILDNHTEECKENLRTTAGDISIMDCVYRYSPAKLTHIPELHQVDMHGDLSGFYESGRDILSLHHWKEGSAAGYKLEMEKMHLVADVCDNCFLQRWNFNDQVVLSNGFSIVEYPSGLLSGKSTGVLSVVPGREAERLDLDRMEETWADAINVLHSLAPTRSKLDERQKVSYKLLDSMVVDEFGASTGKGGIVRQIYFKEGVQEIENGPRGMDTVFVLNWRDGRTTFDGNGIPKTAGEIKQG
;
A
#
# COMPACT_ATOMS: atom_id res chain seq x y z
N MET A 1 47.49 16.89 52.62
CA MET A 1 46.88 18.13 53.17
C MET A 1 45.37 17.94 53.22
N PRO A 2 44.66 18.46 54.24
CA PRO A 2 43.19 18.51 54.33
C PRO A 2 42.67 19.86 53.75
N PRO A 3 41.37 20.26 53.87
CA PRO A 3 40.17 19.59 54.41
C PRO A 3 39.01 19.53 53.34
N ARG A 4 37.68 19.52 53.57
CA ARG A 4 36.76 19.55 54.75
C ARG A 4 35.44 18.77 54.44
N ARG A 5 34.55 18.69 55.43
CA ARG A 5 33.08 18.43 55.43
C ARG A 5 32.44 19.48 56.39
N PRO A 6 31.15 19.52 56.82
CA PRO A 6 29.91 18.72 56.58
C PRO A 6 28.77 19.58 55.91
N LEU A 7 27.50 19.21 55.66
CA LEU A 7 26.45 18.28 56.18
C LEU A 7 25.57 18.77 57.37
N THR A 8 24.40 19.36 57.04
CA THR A 8 23.09 19.44 57.79
C THR A 8 22.01 19.94 56.79
N LEU A 9 20.73 19.53 56.67
CA LEU A 9 19.78 18.60 57.36
C LEU A 9 18.71 19.27 58.29
N VAL A 10 17.41 18.95 58.07
CA VAL A 10 16.15 19.34 58.80
C VAL A 10 15.85 20.88 58.83
N VAL A 11 14.63 21.47 58.97
CA VAL A 11 13.27 21.01 59.39
C VAL A 11 12.13 21.67 58.55
N PHE A 12 10.92 21.10 58.67
CA PHE A 12 9.59 21.46 58.13
C PHE A 12 8.86 22.59 58.94
N ILE A 13 7.54 22.80 58.70
CA ILE A 13 6.53 23.54 59.53
C ILE A 13 6.51 25.10 59.40
N THR A 14 5.40 25.85 59.56
CA THR A 14 4.09 25.93 58.85
C THR A 14 3.22 27.10 59.41
N ILE A 15 2.25 27.61 58.64
CA ILE A 15 0.93 28.18 59.08
C ILE A 15 0.83 29.66 59.63
N VAL A 16 0.09 30.48 58.85
CA VAL A 16 -1.01 31.46 59.17
C VAL A 16 -0.89 32.52 60.30
N THR A 17 -1.06 33.80 59.91
CA THR A 17 -2.08 34.79 60.40
C THR A 17 -2.15 35.95 59.38
N SER A 18 -3.31 36.40 58.85
CA SER A 18 -4.43 37.13 59.48
C SER A 18 -4.06 38.53 60.00
N ILE A 19 -4.81 39.62 59.83
CA ILE A 19 -5.89 40.09 58.94
C ILE A 19 -6.23 41.52 59.46
N ILE A 20 -6.41 42.52 58.57
CA ILE A 20 -7.13 43.80 58.80
C ILE A 20 -6.66 44.74 59.96
N PHE A 21 -6.20 45.94 59.59
CA PHE A 21 -6.65 47.19 60.24
C PHE A 21 -6.85 48.31 59.19
N VAL A 22 -7.65 49.35 59.51
CA VAL A 22 -8.44 50.08 58.50
C VAL A 22 -8.26 51.61 58.48
N ALA A 23 -7.88 52.10 57.29
CA ALA A 23 -8.21 53.40 56.67
C ALA A 23 -7.64 54.72 57.24
N ARG A 24 -7.87 55.76 56.41
CA ARG A 24 -7.71 57.21 56.63
C ARG A 24 -6.28 57.74 56.71
N TYR A 25 -5.74 58.08 55.54
CA TYR A 25 -5.73 59.50 55.14
C TYR A 25 -6.00 59.62 53.63
N GLY A 26 -6.75 60.65 53.25
CA GLY A 26 -6.76 61.20 51.89
C GLY A 26 -6.40 62.69 52.00
N GLY A 27 -5.96 63.35 50.93
CA GLY A 27 -5.70 62.87 49.57
C GLY A 27 -5.53 64.08 48.66
N ASP A 28 -5.18 63.88 47.39
CA ASP A 28 -5.35 64.92 46.38
C ASP A 28 -5.48 64.31 44.98
N GLY A 29 -6.13 65.02 44.05
CA GLY A 29 -6.62 64.43 42.80
C GLY A 29 -5.89 64.90 41.52
N GLN A 30 -5.62 63.96 40.61
CA GLN A 30 -5.47 64.26 39.18
C GLN A 30 -6.22 63.22 38.35
N ASN A 31 -6.86 63.67 37.26
CA ASN A 31 -7.64 62.82 36.37
C ASN A 31 -6.74 62.06 35.40
N LEU A 32 -6.91 60.74 35.32
CA LEU A 32 -6.41 59.91 34.22
C LEU A 32 -7.54 59.01 33.69
N ALA A 33 -7.54 58.77 32.38
CA ALA A 33 -8.73 58.35 31.66
C ALA A 33 -9.16 56.90 31.95
N THR A 34 -10.47 56.68 32.00
CA THR A 34 -11.07 55.34 32.01
C THR A 34 -10.87 54.66 30.65
N PHE A 35 -9.95 53.71 30.58
CA PHE A 35 -9.89 52.78 29.45
C PHE A 35 -11.15 51.90 29.44
N PRO A 36 -11.80 51.69 28.28
CA PRO A 36 -12.94 50.79 28.19
C PRO A 36 -12.46 49.35 28.43
N ILE A 37 -13.17 48.61 29.30
CA ILE A 37 -12.93 47.19 29.50
C ILE A 37 -13.31 46.46 28.21
N GLY A 38 -12.31 46.15 27.39
CA GLY A 38 -12.48 45.32 26.20
C GLY A 38 -13.08 43.98 26.61
N LYS A 39 -14.17 43.57 25.95
CA LYS A 39 -14.72 42.23 26.13
C LYS A 39 -13.61 41.22 25.88
N SER A 40 -13.39 40.31 26.82
CA SER A 40 -12.58 39.12 26.54
C SER A 40 -13.19 38.43 25.32
N LYS A 41 -12.46 38.40 24.20
CA LYS A 41 -12.76 37.41 23.15
C LYS A 41 -12.52 36.06 23.79
N THR A 42 -13.57 35.23 23.85
CA THR A 42 -13.39 33.78 23.89
C THR A 42 -12.40 33.38 22.79
N PRO A 43 -11.57 32.34 23.00
CA PRO A 43 -10.81 31.76 21.90
C PRO A 43 -11.77 31.47 20.75
N GLU A 44 -11.50 32.04 19.57
CA GLU A 44 -12.25 31.70 18.38
C GLU A 44 -11.91 30.25 18.05
N GLU A 45 -12.92 29.39 18.01
CA GLU A 45 -12.75 27.98 17.62
C GLU A 45 -12.01 27.93 16.28
N PRO A 46 -11.04 27.01 16.10
CA PRO A 46 -10.30 26.91 14.84
C PRO A 46 -11.31 26.66 13.71
N SER A 47 -11.51 27.67 12.85
CA SER A 47 -12.56 27.60 11.85
C SER A 47 -12.28 26.42 10.93
N CYS A 48 -13.23 25.48 10.86
CA CYS A 48 -13.16 24.28 10.02
C CYS A 48 -13.29 24.65 8.54
N THR A 49 -12.25 25.30 8.01
CA THR A 49 -12.21 25.96 6.71
C THR A 49 -11.21 25.22 5.84
N GLU A 50 -11.70 24.46 4.88
CA GLU A 50 -10.88 23.72 3.93
C GLU A 50 -10.72 24.50 2.63
N HIS A 51 -9.47 24.62 2.18
CA HIS A 51 -9.12 25.13 0.86
C HIS A 51 -9.03 23.94 -0.10
N LEU A 52 -9.93 23.90 -1.09
CA LEU A 52 -10.16 22.75 -1.97
C LEU A 52 -9.75 22.98 -3.43
N GLY A 53 -9.13 24.11 -3.77
CA GLY A 53 -8.62 24.38 -5.13
C GLY A 53 -7.58 23.35 -5.64
N TRP A 54 -6.95 22.59 -4.73
CA TRP A 54 -6.10 21.45 -5.11
C TRP A 54 -6.88 20.27 -5.72
N LEU A 55 -8.22 20.30 -5.70
CA LEU A 55 -9.09 19.35 -6.43
C LEU A 55 -9.38 19.78 -7.89
N GLU A 56 -9.07 21.02 -8.29
CA GLU A 56 -9.29 21.51 -9.66
C GLU A 56 -8.68 20.60 -10.75
N PRO A 57 -7.47 20.01 -10.60
CA PRO A 57 -6.88 19.14 -11.62
C PRO A 57 -7.67 17.86 -11.93
N TYR A 58 -8.58 17.42 -11.05
CA TYR A 58 -9.39 16.20 -11.27
C TYR A 58 -10.67 16.45 -12.09
N GLN A 59 -11.04 17.72 -12.33
CA GLN A 59 -12.11 18.11 -13.25
C GLN A 59 -13.48 17.42 -13.01
N PHE A 60 -13.83 17.19 -11.73
CA PHE A 60 -15.12 16.58 -11.33
C PHE A 60 -16.36 17.35 -11.82
N THR A 61 -17.50 16.66 -11.88
CA THR A 61 -18.80 17.26 -12.17
C THR A 61 -19.34 17.96 -10.92
N TYR A 62 -19.16 19.27 -10.82
CA TYR A 62 -19.71 20.06 -9.72
C TYR A 62 -21.23 20.28 -9.86
N PRO A 63 -21.99 20.35 -8.75
CA PRO A 63 -21.53 20.21 -7.37
C PRO A 63 -21.23 18.76 -6.97
N ILE A 64 -20.17 18.58 -6.18
CA ILE A 64 -19.75 17.27 -5.65
C ILE A 64 -20.28 17.04 -4.22
N LYS A 65 -20.46 15.79 -3.84
CA LYS A 65 -20.49 15.37 -2.43
C LYS A 65 -19.05 15.25 -1.92
N TYR A 66 -18.73 15.91 -0.82
CA TYR A 66 -17.38 15.94 -0.24
C TYR A 66 -17.37 15.53 1.24
N ALA A 67 -16.38 14.74 1.64
CA ALA A 67 -16.04 14.54 3.05
C ALA A 67 -14.53 14.34 3.25
N SER A 68 -14.01 14.80 4.39
CA SER A 68 -12.61 14.69 4.78
C SER A 68 -12.48 13.95 6.12
N ARG A 69 -11.36 13.26 6.34
CA ARG A 69 -10.96 12.78 7.67
C ARG A 69 -9.44 12.72 7.84
N ASP A 70 -8.94 13.33 8.91
CA ASP A 70 -7.59 13.07 9.41
C ASP A 70 -7.57 11.74 10.18
N ILE A 71 -6.64 10.87 9.83
CA ILE A 71 -6.38 9.57 10.46
C ILE A 71 -4.95 9.58 11.01
N VAL A 72 -4.77 9.12 12.25
CA VAL A 72 -3.45 8.95 12.85
C VAL A 72 -3.25 7.49 13.20
N THR A 73 -2.12 6.93 12.79
CA THR A 73 -1.79 5.53 13.08
C THR A 73 -1.35 5.36 14.52
N ASN A 74 -1.68 4.23 15.12
CA ASN A 74 -1.17 3.79 16.43
C ASN A 74 -0.37 2.50 16.23
N PRO A 75 0.96 2.57 16.01
CA PRO A 75 1.76 1.38 15.74
C PRO A 75 1.99 0.54 17.00
N ILE A 76 1.44 -0.66 17.04
CA ILE A 76 1.54 -1.60 18.16
C ILE A 76 2.52 -2.74 17.80
N GLU A 77 3.56 -2.89 18.62
CA GLU A 77 4.56 -3.95 18.45
C GLU A 77 3.97 -5.34 18.74
N GLY A 78 4.33 -6.33 17.92
CA GLY A 78 3.86 -7.71 18.07
C GLY A 78 2.37 -7.94 17.74
N MET A 79 1.61 -6.90 17.38
CA MET A 79 0.22 -7.05 16.91
C MET A 79 0.19 -7.88 15.63
N LYS A 80 -0.52 -9.02 15.68
CA LYS A 80 -0.94 -9.72 14.46
C LYS A 80 -2.09 -8.94 13.81
N ARG A 81 -1.93 -8.59 12.54
CA ARG A 81 -2.97 -8.00 11.69
C ARG A 81 -4.16 -8.95 11.60
N PRO A 82 -5.39 -8.52 11.94
CA PRO A 82 -6.60 -9.29 11.67
C PRO A 82 -7.03 -9.11 10.20
N SER A 83 -7.80 -10.06 9.68
CA SER A 83 -8.48 -9.96 8.38
C SER A 83 -9.35 -8.70 8.26
N VAL A 84 -9.96 -8.26 9.37
CA VAL A 84 -10.66 -6.97 9.50
C VAL A 84 -10.55 -6.43 10.92
N THR A 85 -10.22 -5.15 11.04
CA THR A 85 -10.11 -4.43 12.30
C THR A 85 -11.44 -3.71 12.57
N THR A 86 -12.06 -3.87 13.75
CA THR A 86 -13.28 -3.11 14.09
C THR A 86 -12.92 -1.79 14.76
N VAL A 87 -13.52 -0.68 14.31
CA VAL A 87 -13.33 0.65 14.90
C VAL A 87 -14.70 1.20 15.34
N ASP A 88 -14.86 1.50 16.63
CA ASP A 88 -16.11 2.01 17.19
C ASP A 88 -16.26 3.53 17.02
N ALA A 89 -16.15 3.98 15.77
CA ALA A 89 -16.42 5.34 15.34
C ALA A 89 -16.81 5.34 13.85
N PRO A 90 -17.60 6.32 13.39
CA PRO A 90 -17.84 6.51 11.97
C PRO A 90 -16.59 7.07 11.27
N LEU A 91 -16.38 6.69 10.01
CA LEU A 91 -15.28 7.21 9.19
C LEU A 91 -15.53 8.68 8.84
N PHE A 92 -16.75 8.98 8.37
CA PHE A 92 -17.21 10.34 8.07
C PHE A 92 -18.44 10.68 8.89
N LYS A 93 -18.52 11.90 9.43
CA LYS A 93 -19.70 12.35 10.20
C LYS A 93 -20.67 13.21 9.39
N ASN A 94 -20.15 14.05 8.50
CA ASN A 94 -20.92 15.00 7.71
C ASN A 94 -20.40 14.99 6.27
N ILE A 95 -21.22 14.54 5.31
CA ILE A 95 -20.95 14.72 3.89
C ILE A 95 -21.57 16.06 3.47
N LYS A 96 -20.80 16.92 2.81
CA LYS A 96 -21.23 18.26 2.41
C LYS A 96 -21.23 18.41 0.89
N THR A 97 -22.26 19.05 0.34
CA THR A 97 -22.26 19.48 -1.07
C THR A 97 -21.32 20.68 -1.27
N VAL A 98 -20.42 20.58 -2.24
CA VAL A 98 -19.38 21.58 -2.55
C VAL A 98 -19.39 21.91 -4.04
N ASP A 99 -19.32 23.19 -4.38
CA ASP A 99 -19.19 23.69 -5.75
C ASP A 99 -17.97 24.61 -5.86
N LEU A 100 -16.90 24.10 -6.47
CA LEU A 100 -15.65 24.85 -6.63
C LEU A 100 -15.71 25.88 -7.77
N THR A 101 -16.77 25.89 -8.58
CA THR A 101 -17.00 26.97 -9.57
C THR A 101 -17.38 28.29 -8.89
N GLY A 102 -17.99 28.22 -7.70
CA GLY A 102 -18.37 29.38 -6.88
C GLY A 102 -17.36 29.73 -5.78
N SER A 103 -16.75 28.74 -5.12
CA SER A 103 -15.75 28.98 -4.06
C SER A 103 -14.81 27.80 -3.87
N VAL A 104 -13.50 28.07 -3.97
CA VAL A 104 -12.43 27.12 -3.58
C VAL A 104 -12.26 26.96 -2.06
N VAL A 105 -13.06 27.68 -1.25
CA VAL A 105 -13.03 27.64 0.22
C VAL A 105 -14.37 27.14 0.73
N THR A 106 -14.36 26.08 1.54
CA THR A 106 -15.56 25.53 2.19
C THR A 106 -15.41 25.53 3.70
N ARG A 107 -16.44 26.02 4.41
CA ARG A 107 -16.54 25.87 5.87
C ARG A 107 -17.35 24.62 6.20
N MET A 108 -16.73 23.62 6.83
CA MET A 108 -17.40 22.48 7.43
C MET A 108 -18.05 22.90 8.75
N GLU A 109 -19.17 22.27 9.11
CA GLU A 109 -19.91 22.60 10.33
C GLU A 109 -19.16 22.14 11.60
N HIS A 110 -18.53 20.97 11.53
CA HIS A 110 -17.79 20.35 12.62
C HIS A 110 -16.55 19.65 12.06
N CYS A 111 -15.37 19.95 12.61
CA CYS A 111 -14.20 19.11 12.44
C CYS A 111 -14.32 17.91 13.40
N PRO A 112 -14.46 16.66 12.94
CA PRO A 112 -14.29 15.51 13.83
C PRO A 112 -12.83 15.46 14.32
N PRO A 113 -12.55 15.04 15.56
CA PRO A 113 -11.18 14.78 15.99
C PRO A 113 -10.54 13.70 15.10
N PRO A 114 -9.20 13.72 14.94
CA PRO A 114 -8.50 12.71 14.16
C PRO A 114 -8.84 11.29 14.62
N LEU A 115 -9.03 10.40 13.65
CA LEU A 115 -9.37 9.01 13.93
C LEU A 115 -8.09 8.23 14.22
N ILE A 116 -7.94 7.71 15.44
CA ILE A 116 -6.80 6.87 15.80
C ILE A 116 -7.11 5.44 15.37
N VAL A 117 -6.22 4.80 14.62
CA VAL A 117 -6.37 3.41 14.15
C VAL A 117 -5.11 2.58 14.40
N ASP A 118 -5.30 1.38 14.95
CA ASP A 118 -4.19 0.47 15.25
C ASP A 118 -3.60 -0.15 13.97
N VAL A 119 -2.26 -0.21 13.94
CA VAL A 119 -1.47 -0.86 12.88
C VAL A 119 -0.36 -1.70 13.50
N THR A 120 0.06 -2.78 12.85
CA THR A 120 1.24 -3.54 13.28
C THR A 120 2.49 -2.68 13.10
N ALA A 121 3.18 -2.35 14.21
CA ALA A 121 4.50 -1.72 14.14
C ALA A 121 5.54 -2.71 13.61
N ARG A 122 6.42 -2.27 12.69
CA ARG A 122 7.65 -2.98 12.35
C ARG A 122 8.85 -2.41 13.14
N PRO A 123 9.92 -3.19 13.36
CA PRO A 123 11.18 -2.66 13.86
C PRO A 123 11.71 -1.54 12.94
N MET A 124 12.04 -0.38 13.50
CA MET A 124 12.52 0.77 12.71
C MET A 124 13.90 0.51 12.10
N GLY A 125 13.93 0.16 10.82
CA GLY A 125 15.15 0.02 10.04
C GLY A 125 14.88 -0.20 8.57
N LYS A 126 15.84 0.14 7.71
CA LYS A 126 15.82 -0.32 6.31
C LYS A 126 16.16 -1.81 6.28
N THR A 127 15.33 -2.60 5.63
CA THR A 127 15.58 -4.03 5.43
C THR A 127 16.85 -4.23 4.60
N ASP A 128 17.91 -4.82 5.16
CA ASP A 128 19.02 -5.36 4.35
C ASP A 128 18.47 -6.59 3.59
N ALA A 129 18.53 -6.51 2.27
CA ALA A 129 18.19 -7.58 1.33
C ALA A 129 19.34 -7.79 0.32
N ALA A 130 20.58 -7.46 0.68
CA ALA A 130 21.77 -7.74 -0.13
C ALA A 130 22.06 -9.26 -0.32
N ASN A 131 21.32 -10.13 0.38
CA ASN A 131 21.25 -11.57 0.12
C ASN A 131 20.32 -11.95 -1.05
N MET A 132 19.56 -10.99 -1.61
CA MET A 132 18.59 -11.21 -2.68
C MET A 132 18.99 -10.57 -4.01
N MET A 133 18.76 -11.31 -5.09
CA MET A 133 18.83 -10.83 -6.47
C MET A 133 17.45 -11.01 -7.12
N PHE A 134 16.97 -9.99 -7.82
CA PHE A 134 15.73 -10.00 -8.58
C PHE A 134 16.04 -9.91 -10.08
N GLY A 135 15.33 -10.67 -10.90
CA GLY A 135 15.50 -10.68 -12.35
C GLY A 135 14.16 -10.62 -13.06
N LEU A 136 14.05 -9.70 -14.03
CA LEU A 136 12.89 -9.56 -14.91
C LEU A 136 13.31 -9.42 -16.37
N GLN A 137 12.40 -9.71 -17.28
CA GLN A 137 12.55 -9.36 -18.70
C GLN A 137 11.33 -8.63 -19.24
N THR A 138 11.53 -7.66 -20.13
CA THR A 138 10.43 -6.87 -20.70
C THR A 138 10.88 -6.01 -21.89
N THR A 139 10.01 -5.14 -22.41
CA THR A 139 10.38 -4.05 -23.31
C THR A 139 10.92 -2.85 -22.54
N ILE A 140 11.85 -2.10 -23.12
CA ILE A 140 12.35 -0.84 -22.56
C ILE A 140 11.23 0.22 -22.36
N GLY A 141 10.11 0.07 -23.08
CA GLY A 141 8.89 0.85 -22.89
C GLY A 141 8.19 0.52 -21.56
N ARG A 142 7.80 -0.75 -21.35
CA ARG A 142 7.14 -1.17 -20.09
C ARG A 142 8.05 -0.97 -18.88
N LEU A 143 9.38 -1.19 -19.00
CA LEU A 143 10.31 -0.96 -17.88
C LEU A 143 10.26 0.49 -17.38
N LYS A 144 10.07 1.50 -18.26
CA LYS A 144 10.00 2.92 -17.86
C LYS A 144 8.82 3.20 -16.93
N ASP A 145 7.62 2.70 -17.27
CA ASP A 145 6.42 2.79 -16.42
C ASP A 145 6.63 2.00 -15.12
N THR A 146 7.24 0.81 -15.21
CA THR A 146 7.56 -0.07 -14.07
C THR A 146 8.39 0.60 -12.96
N VAL A 147 9.31 1.52 -13.30
CA VAL A 147 10.26 2.11 -12.33
C VAL A 147 9.57 2.73 -11.10
N LYS A 148 8.43 3.41 -11.29
CA LYS A 148 7.73 4.09 -10.17
C LYS A 148 7.18 3.12 -9.12
N HIS A 149 6.87 1.89 -9.53
CA HIS A 149 6.39 0.82 -8.64
C HIS A 149 7.56 0.13 -7.92
N LEU A 150 8.65 -0.16 -8.65
CA LEU A 150 9.90 -0.69 -8.06
C LEU A 150 10.48 0.26 -7.00
N ALA A 151 10.33 1.57 -7.19
CA ALA A 151 10.75 2.60 -6.25
C ALA A 151 10.00 2.59 -4.90
N ARG A 152 8.96 1.76 -4.72
CA ARG A 152 8.32 1.57 -3.40
C ARG A 152 8.97 0.48 -2.54
N TRP A 153 9.69 -0.48 -3.14
CA TRP A 153 10.12 -1.70 -2.42
C TRP A 153 11.60 -2.10 -2.59
N LEU A 154 12.31 -1.58 -3.60
CA LEU A 154 13.75 -1.83 -3.79
C LEU A 154 14.73 -0.77 -3.20
N PRO A 155 14.45 0.54 -3.15
CA PRO A 155 15.44 1.56 -2.79
C PRO A 155 16.20 1.32 -1.49
N HIS A 156 17.53 1.38 -1.56
CA HIS A 156 18.45 1.26 -0.43
C HIS A 156 18.38 -0.05 0.38
N THR A 157 17.65 -1.07 -0.09
CA THR A 157 17.62 -2.41 0.55
C THR A 157 18.94 -3.16 0.39
N GLY A 158 19.71 -2.86 -0.65
CA GLY A 158 20.93 -3.61 -0.99
C GLY A 158 20.69 -4.77 -1.98
N ALA A 159 19.45 -5.19 -2.20
CA ALA A 159 19.09 -6.17 -3.21
C ALA A 159 19.49 -5.69 -4.62
N GLN A 160 19.89 -6.62 -5.47
CA GLN A 160 20.26 -6.33 -6.87
C GLN A 160 19.07 -6.59 -7.80
N LEU A 161 18.93 -5.78 -8.86
CA LEU A 161 17.92 -5.97 -9.89
C LEU A 161 18.58 -6.14 -11.26
N PHE A 162 18.18 -7.15 -12.04
CA PHE A 162 18.64 -7.42 -13.38
C PHE A 162 17.47 -7.36 -14.36
N CYS A 163 17.53 -6.46 -15.34
CA CYS A 163 16.49 -6.29 -16.35
C CYS A 163 17.05 -6.66 -17.74
N ILE A 164 16.64 -7.80 -18.28
CA ILE A 164 16.87 -8.13 -19.70
C ILE A 164 15.82 -7.39 -20.53
N VAL A 165 16.24 -6.45 -21.38
CA VAL A 165 15.31 -5.61 -22.16
C VAL A 165 15.48 -5.71 -23.67
N ILE A 166 14.34 -5.76 -24.32
CA ILE A 166 14.16 -5.65 -25.77
C ILE A 166 13.37 -4.38 -26.10
N ASP A 167 13.10 -4.13 -27.37
CA ASP A 167 12.15 -3.14 -27.85
C ASP A 167 11.28 -3.75 -28.96
N SER A 168 10.17 -3.12 -29.32
CA SER A 168 9.24 -3.64 -30.33
C SER A 168 8.99 -2.61 -31.42
N LYS A 169 9.24 -2.99 -32.68
CA LYS A 169 9.05 -2.13 -33.86
C LYS A 169 8.30 -2.92 -34.93
N ASP A 170 7.21 -2.37 -35.44
CA ASP A 170 6.32 -2.99 -36.43
C ASP A 170 5.89 -4.42 -36.05
N GLY A 171 5.62 -4.64 -34.75
CA GLY A 171 5.23 -5.94 -34.19
C GLY A 171 6.36 -6.96 -34.06
N LYS A 172 7.63 -6.56 -34.20
CA LYS A 172 8.80 -7.44 -34.14
C LYS A 172 9.74 -7.04 -33.02
N GLU A 173 10.27 -8.04 -32.32
CA GLU A 173 11.32 -7.85 -31.32
C GLU A 173 12.60 -7.31 -31.97
N VAL A 174 13.17 -6.26 -31.38
CA VAL A 174 14.45 -5.67 -31.75
C VAL A 174 15.28 -5.41 -30.49
N ALA A 175 16.59 -5.17 -30.66
CA ALA A 175 17.40 -4.67 -29.56
C ALA A 175 16.88 -3.29 -29.09
N ALA A 176 16.84 -3.09 -27.77
CA ALA A 176 16.55 -1.79 -27.17
C ALA A 176 17.64 -0.76 -27.50
N ASP A 177 17.32 0.53 -27.37
CA ASP A 177 18.31 1.59 -27.53
C ASP A 177 19.21 1.70 -26.28
N GLU A 178 20.53 1.64 -26.48
CA GLU A 178 21.55 1.68 -25.41
C GLU A 178 21.46 2.96 -24.55
N ARG A 179 21.09 4.10 -25.13
CA ARG A 179 21.02 5.38 -24.41
C ARG A 179 19.80 5.43 -23.52
N GLU A 180 18.65 4.95 -24.01
CA GLU A 180 17.44 4.82 -23.20
C GLU A 180 17.60 3.74 -22.12
N MET A 181 18.31 2.64 -22.37
CA MET A 181 18.71 1.67 -21.33
C MET A 181 19.60 2.32 -20.26
N ALA A 182 20.65 3.04 -20.66
CA ALA A 182 21.55 3.72 -19.72
C ALA A 182 20.82 4.78 -18.88
N LYS A 183 19.89 5.53 -19.49
CA LYS A 183 19.02 6.52 -18.83
C LYS A 183 18.09 5.89 -17.81
N VAL A 184 17.42 4.78 -18.15
CA VAL A 184 16.53 4.03 -17.25
C VAL A 184 17.32 3.40 -16.09
N GLN A 185 18.49 2.82 -16.39
CA GLN A 185 19.41 2.32 -15.36
C GLN A 185 19.89 3.44 -14.43
N LYS A 186 20.23 4.61 -14.96
CA LYS A 186 20.66 5.76 -14.15
C LYS A 186 19.52 6.21 -13.23
N ALA A 187 18.31 6.39 -13.75
CA ALA A 187 17.15 6.79 -12.95
C ALA A 187 16.91 5.84 -11.75
N MET A 188 16.94 4.52 -11.97
CA MET A 188 16.83 3.54 -10.88
C MET A 188 17.97 3.67 -9.86
N ARG A 189 19.21 3.89 -10.31
CA ARG A 189 20.38 4.06 -9.43
C ARG A 189 20.36 5.38 -8.66
N ASP A 190 19.86 6.46 -9.26
CA ASP A 190 19.62 7.75 -8.59
C ASP A 190 18.57 7.60 -7.47
N MET A 191 17.58 6.72 -7.67
CA MET A 191 16.61 6.30 -6.64
C MET A 191 17.14 5.21 -5.68
N GLY A 192 18.45 4.92 -5.68
CA GLY A 192 19.06 3.99 -4.73
C GLY A 192 18.78 2.50 -4.99
N ILE A 193 18.27 2.13 -6.17
CA ILE A 193 18.09 0.74 -6.60
C ILE A 193 19.38 0.24 -7.27
N ARG A 194 19.90 -0.92 -6.86
CA ARG A 194 21.10 -1.55 -7.47
C ARG A 194 20.74 -2.29 -8.78
N ALA A 195 20.21 -1.54 -9.75
CA ALA A 195 19.73 -2.08 -11.02
C ALA A 195 20.83 -2.21 -12.09
N THR A 196 20.75 -3.26 -12.89
CA THR A 196 21.54 -3.49 -14.11
C THR A 196 20.60 -3.77 -15.27
N VAL A 197 20.62 -2.92 -16.30
CA VAL A 197 19.76 -3.04 -17.50
C VAL A 197 20.63 -3.52 -18.66
N MET A 198 20.25 -4.62 -19.30
CA MET A 198 21.08 -5.30 -20.30
C MET A 198 20.26 -5.88 -21.46
N HIS A 199 20.94 -6.20 -22.56
CA HIS A 199 20.36 -6.94 -23.68
C HIS A 199 20.17 -8.44 -23.36
N PRO A 200 19.37 -9.17 -24.15
CA PRO A 200 19.33 -10.63 -24.13
C PRO A 200 20.72 -11.25 -24.30
N VAL A 201 20.99 -12.34 -23.57
CA VAL A 201 22.29 -13.03 -23.56
C VAL A 201 22.69 -13.53 -24.95
N ARG A 202 21.73 -14.02 -25.75
CA ARG A 202 21.88 -14.16 -27.21
C ARG A 202 21.34 -12.89 -27.90
N PRO A 203 22.19 -12.05 -28.52
CA PRO A 203 21.75 -10.79 -29.10
C PRO A 203 20.70 -10.96 -30.20
N ILE A 204 19.78 -9.99 -30.31
CA ILE A 204 18.81 -9.94 -31.41
C ILE A 204 19.54 -9.46 -32.67
N ILE A 205 19.91 -10.40 -33.53
CA ILE A 205 20.51 -10.15 -34.83
C ILE A 205 19.49 -10.46 -35.90
N LYS A 206 19.26 -9.51 -36.83
CA LYS A 206 18.33 -9.68 -37.94
C LYS A 206 18.66 -10.96 -38.72
N ASP A 207 17.61 -11.71 -39.09
CA ASP A 207 17.68 -12.94 -39.87
C ASP A 207 18.48 -14.09 -39.20
N LYS A 208 18.63 -14.08 -37.86
CA LYS A 208 19.20 -15.17 -37.05
C LYS A 208 18.29 -15.54 -35.86
N LYS A 209 18.48 -16.73 -35.27
CA LYS A 209 17.82 -17.14 -34.02
C LYS A 209 18.31 -16.26 -32.86
N SER A 210 17.42 -15.47 -32.27
CA SER A 210 17.58 -14.83 -30.96
C SER A 210 17.00 -15.72 -29.85
N ASP A 211 17.25 -15.37 -28.58
CA ASP A 211 16.53 -15.98 -27.46
C ASP A 211 15.05 -15.56 -27.48
N SER A 212 14.12 -16.54 -27.42
CA SER A 212 12.68 -16.29 -27.21
C SER A 212 12.38 -15.79 -25.79
N PHE A 213 11.12 -15.41 -25.52
CA PHE A 213 10.68 -15.00 -24.17
C PHE A 213 11.10 -16.02 -23.10
N ALA A 214 10.72 -17.29 -23.19
CA ALA A 214 11.14 -18.31 -22.23
C ALA A 214 12.68 -18.48 -22.12
N GLN A 215 13.40 -18.41 -23.25
CA GLN A 215 14.87 -18.51 -23.23
C GLN A 215 15.53 -17.32 -22.51
N ARG A 216 14.96 -16.11 -22.62
CA ARG A 216 15.39 -14.93 -21.88
C ARG A 216 15.03 -15.02 -20.40
N TYR A 217 13.86 -15.56 -20.06
CA TYR A 217 13.46 -15.80 -18.67
C TYR A 217 14.44 -16.76 -17.97
N PHE A 218 14.76 -17.89 -18.60
CA PHE A 218 15.78 -18.81 -18.08
C PHE A 218 17.16 -18.14 -17.95
N SER A 219 17.53 -17.28 -18.91
CA SER A 219 18.80 -16.54 -18.89
C SER A 219 18.95 -15.62 -17.69
N LEU A 220 17.87 -15.20 -17.03
CA LEU A 220 17.94 -14.42 -15.78
C LEU A 220 18.56 -15.23 -14.64
N VAL A 221 18.33 -16.55 -14.60
CA VAL A 221 18.99 -17.46 -13.63
C VAL A 221 20.50 -17.49 -13.89
N ASN A 222 20.92 -17.69 -15.15
CA ASN A 222 22.34 -17.68 -15.52
C ASN A 222 23.02 -16.35 -15.17
N VAL A 223 22.38 -15.23 -15.54
CA VAL A 223 22.89 -13.88 -15.28
C VAL A 223 23.04 -13.62 -13.79
N MET A 224 22.00 -13.89 -12.98
CA MET A 224 22.09 -13.67 -11.54
C MET A 224 23.06 -14.63 -10.86
N TYR A 225 23.06 -15.91 -11.22
CA TYR A 225 24.00 -16.89 -10.67
C TYR A 225 25.45 -16.51 -10.98
N ALA A 226 25.76 -16.03 -12.20
CA ALA A 226 27.09 -15.53 -12.55
C ALA A 226 27.50 -14.25 -11.81
N HIS A 227 26.55 -13.43 -11.34
CA HIS A 227 26.79 -12.18 -10.62
C HIS A 227 26.66 -12.28 -9.09
N ARG A 228 26.39 -13.47 -8.54
CA ARG A 228 26.23 -13.71 -7.10
C ARG A 228 27.51 -13.39 -6.33
N ASP A 229 27.37 -12.89 -5.11
CA ASP A 229 28.48 -12.68 -4.17
C ASP A 229 28.34 -13.55 -2.90
N SER A 230 29.23 -13.36 -1.93
CA SER A 230 29.25 -14.15 -0.69
C SER A 230 28.08 -13.88 0.27
N LYS A 231 27.26 -12.85 0.03
CA LYS A 231 25.99 -12.63 0.74
C LYS A 231 24.80 -13.28 0.04
N THR A 232 24.86 -13.52 -1.27
CA THR A 232 23.72 -14.00 -2.05
C THR A 232 23.23 -15.35 -1.55
N GLN A 233 21.94 -15.41 -1.20
CA GLN A 233 21.22 -16.61 -0.80
C GLN A 233 20.10 -16.94 -1.79
N TRP A 234 19.45 -15.91 -2.35
CA TRP A 234 18.21 -16.03 -3.11
C TRP A 234 18.29 -15.33 -4.47
N ILE A 235 17.82 -16.03 -5.49
CA ILE A 235 17.68 -15.57 -6.87
C ILE A 235 16.19 -15.65 -7.22
N THR A 236 15.57 -14.50 -7.43
CA THR A 236 14.12 -14.36 -7.60
C THR A 236 13.80 -13.90 -9.01
N LEU A 237 13.07 -14.72 -9.75
CA LEU A 237 12.52 -14.38 -11.06
C LEU A 237 11.16 -13.74 -10.87
N ILE A 238 10.92 -12.61 -11.52
CA ILE A 238 9.68 -11.84 -11.45
C ILE A 238 9.31 -11.32 -12.84
N ASP A 239 8.04 -11.03 -13.05
CA ASP A 239 7.60 -10.27 -14.21
C ASP A 239 7.63 -8.76 -13.90
N ASP A 240 7.56 -7.92 -14.95
CA ASP A 240 7.70 -6.48 -14.75
C ASP A 240 6.47 -5.83 -14.09
N ASP A 241 5.35 -6.55 -13.99
CA ASP A 241 4.20 -6.24 -13.13
C ASP A 241 4.11 -7.11 -11.87
N THR A 242 5.22 -7.64 -11.34
CA THR A 242 5.30 -8.13 -9.96
C THR A 242 5.58 -6.99 -8.97
N PHE A 243 4.88 -6.97 -7.83
CA PHE A 243 5.05 -5.97 -6.76
C PHE A 243 5.08 -6.63 -5.38
N PHE A 244 6.09 -6.31 -4.55
CA PHE A 244 6.18 -6.79 -3.16
C PHE A 244 5.85 -5.66 -2.18
N PRO A 245 4.75 -5.71 -1.40
CA PRO A 245 4.43 -4.65 -0.43
C PRO A 245 5.45 -4.52 0.70
N SER A 246 6.16 -5.60 1.06
CA SER A 246 7.15 -5.55 2.13
C SER A 246 8.36 -6.45 1.85
N MET A 247 9.52 -5.81 1.64
CA MET A 247 10.81 -6.50 1.64
C MET A 247 11.12 -7.14 3.01
N PHE A 248 10.62 -6.56 4.10
CA PHE A 248 10.78 -7.13 5.45
C PHE A 248 10.02 -8.46 5.59
N ASP A 249 8.79 -8.53 5.09
CA ASP A 249 7.92 -9.69 5.24
C ASP A 249 8.37 -10.80 4.27
N LEU A 250 8.84 -10.43 3.08
CA LEU A 250 9.50 -11.34 2.14
C LEU A 250 10.76 -11.97 2.73
N GLN A 251 11.64 -11.18 3.36
CA GLN A 251 12.81 -11.68 4.09
C GLN A 251 12.42 -12.54 5.31
N ALA A 252 11.38 -12.14 6.06
CA ALA A 252 10.88 -12.90 7.21
C ALA A 252 10.18 -14.21 6.80
N MET A 253 9.65 -14.31 5.58
CA MET A 253 9.24 -15.56 4.96
C MET A 253 10.46 -16.41 4.60
N LEU A 254 11.41 -15.87 3.83
CA LEU A 254 12.59 -16.62 3.36
C LEU A 254 13.52 -17.08 4.49
N ALA A 255 13.59 -16.36 5.61
CA ALA A 255 14.32 -16.78 6.81
C ALA A 255 13.79 -18.09 7.46
N LYS A 256 12.61 -18.59 7.04
CA LYS A 256 12.07 -19.89 7.45
C LYS A 256 12.64 -21.06 6.63
N HIS A 257 13.37 -20.79 5.55
CA HIS A 257 13.84 -21.78 4.58
C HIS A 257 15.37 -21.81 4.55
N ASP A 258 15.95 -23.01 4.50
CA ASP A 258 17.39 -23.19 4.41
C ASP A 258 17.92 -22.88 3.00
N SER A 259 18.55 -21.71 2.84
CA SER A 259 19.16 -21.29 1.58
C SER A 259 20.43 -22.07 1.20
N THR A 260 20.97 -22.92 2.09
CA THR A 260 22.18 -23.72 1.82
C THR A 260 21.88 -25.04 1.11
N THR A 261 20.60 -25.43 1.03
CA THR A 261 20.11 -26.57 0.23
C THR A 261 19.31 -26.11 -0.99
N PRO A 262 19.06 -26.97 -2.01
CA PRO A 262 18.30 -26.60 -3.20
C PRO A 262 16.81 -26.37 -2.94
N GLN A 263 16.40 -25.11 -2.79
CA GLN A 263 15.02 -24.68 -2.60
C GLN A 263 14.40 -24.20 -3.92
N TYR A 264 13.12 -24.51 -4.12
CA TYR A 264 12.26 -23.94 -5.17
C TYR A 264 10.97 -23.47 -4.49
N ILE A 265 10.83 -22.15 -4.35
CA ILE A 265 9.76 -21.47 -3.60
C ILE A 265 8.98 -20.58 -4.57
N GLY A 266 7.66 -20.49 -4.39
CA GLY A 266 6.78 -19.67 -5.24
C GLY A 266 5.32 -19.97 -4.95
N SER A 267 4.43 -19.70 -5.89
CA SER A 267 3.00 -19.99 -5.73
C SER A 267 2.35 -20.59 -6.97
N LEU A 268 1.27 -21.33 -6.73
CA LEU A 268 0.34 -21.76 -7.77
C LEU A 268 -0.53 -20.56 -8.20
N SER A 269 -1.03 -20.58 -9.44
CA SER A 269 -2.06 -19.64 -9.86
C SER A 269 -3.34 -19.76 -9.02
N GLU A 270 -4.02 -18.64 -8.81
CA GLU A 270 -5.39 -18.58 -8.30
C GLU A 270 -6.40 -19.29 -9.21
N ASP A 271 -6.14 -19.44 -10.51
CA ASP A 271 -6.99 -20.22 -11.42
C ASP A 271 -6.59 -21.70 -11.46
N TRP A 272 -7.53 -22.58 -11.09
CA TRP A 272 -7.33 -24.03 -11.15
C TRP A 272 -7.20 -24.57 -12.58
N TRP A 273 -7.72 -23.89 -13.61
CA TRP A 273 -7.48 -24.30 -15.00
C TRP A 273 -6.00 -24.11 -15.36
N ALA A 274 -5.39 -22.98 -15.02
CA ALA A 274 -3.97 -22.71 -15.23
C ALA A 274 -3.10 -23.72 -14.46
N VAL A 275 -3.41 -24.01 -13.19
CA VAL A 275 -2.72 -25.05 -12.40
C VAL A 275 -2.82 -26.43 -13.05
N ASN A 276 -4.00 -26.81 -13.56
CA ASN A 276 -4.21 -28.09 -14.23
C ASN A 276 -3.58 -28.16 -15.65
N HIS A 277 -3.42 -27.02 -16.34
CA HIS A 277 -2.83 -26.94 -17.67
C HIS A 277 -1.30 -26.93 -17.65
N TYR A 278 -0.70 -26.12 -16.76
CA TYR A 278 0.75 -25.92 -16.72
C TYR A 278 1.45 -26.84 -15.70
N GLY A 279 0.75 -27.23 -14.63
CA GLY A 279 1.22 -28.14 -13.59
C GLY A 279 1.52 -27.44 -12.26
N LEU A 280 2.05 -28.22 -11.31
CA LEU A 280 2.43 -27.73 -9.98
C LEU A 280 3.77 -26.97 -10.03
N MET A 281 3.74 -25.77 -10.59
CA MET A 281 4.88 -24.85 -10.70
C MET A 281 4.69 -23.61 -9.84
N GLY A 282 5.81 -22.96 -9.49
CA GLY A 282 5.78 -21.55 -9.12
C GLY A 282 5.54 -20.72 -10.38
N PHE A 283 4.46 -19.93 -10.40
CA PHE A 283 4.11 -19.05 -11.51
C PHE A 283 4.97 -17.76 -11.47
N GLY A 284 5.38 -17.28 -12.65
CA GLY A 284 6.41 -16.26 -12.79
C GLY A 284 6.05 -14.89 -12.19
N GLY A 285 4.78 -14.50 -12.28
CA GLY A 285 4.27 -13.22 -11.81
C GLY A 285 4.12 -13.13 -10.29
N ALA A 286 3.71 -14.21 -9.63
CA ALA A 286 3.76 -14.35 -8.18
C ALA A 286 5.18 -14.26 -7.61
N GLY A 287 6.18 -14.60 -8.44
CA GLY A 287 7.60 -14.61 -8.10
C GLY A 287 8.12 -16.02 -7.83
N VAL A 288 9.13 -16.43 -8.60
CA VAL A 288 9.81 -17.73 -8.44
C VAL A 288 11.15 -17.51 -7.75
N ILE A 289 11.26 -18.00 -6.52
CA ILE A 289 12.43 -17.81 -5.66
C ILE A 289 13.25 -19.10 -5.60
N LEU A 290 14.50 -19.03 -6.03
CA LEU A 290 15.47 -20.12 -6.07
C LEU A 290 16.58 -19.84 -5.04
N SER A 291 16.99 -20.86 -4.28
CA SER A 291 18.25 -20.74 -3.53
C SER A 291 19.46 -20.76 -4.48
N VAL A 292 20.59 -20.19 -4.06
CA VAL A 292 21.84 -20.25 -4.86
C VAL A 292 22.24 -21.69 -5.25
N PRO A 293 22.14 -22.71 -4.38
CA PRO A 293 22.34 -24.11 -4.78
C PRO A 293 21.38 -24.59 -5.87
N MET A 294 20.11 -24.18 -5.85
CA MET A 294 19.15 -24.51 -6.90
C MET A 294 19.50 -23.83 -8.23
N ALA A 295 19.83 -22.53 -8.19
CA ALA A 295 20.24 -21.79 -9.37
C ALA A 295 21.50 -22.40 -10.02
N GLY A 296 22.42 -22.95 -9.22
CA GLY A 296 23.60 -23.67 -9.72
C GLY A 296 23.28 -25.02 -10.37
N ILE A 297 22.22 -25.72 -9.96
CA ILE A 297 21.73 -26.92 -10.67
C ILE A 297 21.19 -26.52 -12.05
N LEU A 298 20.45 -25.42 -12.14
CA LEU A 298 19.88 -24.91 -13.41
C LEU A 298 20.97 -24.40 -14.36
N ASP A 299 21.94 -23.64 -13.84
CA ASP A 299 23.07 -23.09 -14.61
C ASP A 299 23.89 -24.21 -15.27
N ASN A 300 24.19 -25.28 -14.53
CA ASN A 300 24.92 -26.45 -15.02
C ASN A 300 24.20 -27.24 -16.13
N HIS A 301 22.87 -27.10 -16.29
CA HIS A 301 22.05 -27.81 -17.29
C HIS A 301 21.40 -26.83 -18.29
N THR A 302 22.06 -25.71 -18.56
CA THR A 302 21.53 -24.64 -19.42
C THR A 302 21.30 -25.12 -20.85
N GLU A 303 22.14 -26.00 -21.41
CA GLU A 303 21.94 -26.50 -22.78
C GLU A 303 20.65 -27.31 -22.90
N GLU A 304 20.39 -28.22 -21.96
CA GLU A 304 19.15 -28.99 -21.94
C GLU A 304 17.94 -28.12 -21.62
N CYS A 305 18.01 -27.29 -20.58
CA CYS A 305 16.86 -26.56 -20.05
C CYS A 305 16.49 -25.29 -20.85
N LYS A 306 17.46 -24.61 -21.49
CA LYS A 306 17.19 -23.39 -22.26
C LYS A 306 16.87 -23.67 -23.73
N GLU A 307 17.46 -24.68 -24.37
CA GLU A 307 17.23 -24.91 -25.81
C GLU A 307 16.10 -25.91 -26.11
N ASN A 308 15.76 -26.83 -25.20
CA ASN A 308 14.75 -27.87 -25.41
C ASN A 308 13.42 -27.52 -24.72
N LEU A 309 12.90 -26.32 -25.02
CA LEU A 309 11.69 -25.80 -24.39
C LEU A 309 10.43 -26.55 -24.83
N ARG A 310 9.58 -26.92 -23.86
CA ARG A 310 8.24 -27.49 -24.08
C ARG A 310 7.19 -26.44 -24.42
N THR A 311 7.39 -25.19 -24.02
CA THR A 311 6.41 -24.09 -24.06
C THR A 311 7.08 -22.73 -24.32
N THR A 312 6.28 -21.70 -24.58
CA THR A 312 6.73 -20.29 -24.69
C THR A 312 6.80 -19.55 -23.35
N ALA A 313 6.21 -20.10 -22.28
CA ALA A 313 6.26 -19.57 -20.92
C ALA A 313 7.58 -19.89 -20.20
N GLY A 314 8.12 -18.91 -19.47
CA GLY A 314 9.46 -18.95 -18.89
C GLY A 314 9.55 -19.72 -17.57
N ASP A 315 8.56 -19.55 -16.70
CA ASP A 315 8.38 -20.27 -15.43
C ASP A 315 8.22 -21.79 -15.61
N ILE A 316 7.47 -22.24 -16.63
CA ILE A 316 7.41 -23.66 -17.03
C ILE A 316 8.81 -24.20 -17.35
N SER A 317 9.66 -23.39 -17.97
CA SER A 317 11.05 -23.76 -18.31
C SER A 317 11.92 -23.90 -17.06
N ILE A 318 11.62 -23.14 -16.00
CA ILE A 318 12.23 -23.31 -14.67
C ILE A 318 11.73 -24.60 -14.02
N MET A 319 10.41 -24.84 -14.00
CA MET A 319 9.81 -26.05 -13.40
C MET A 319 10.34 -27.33 -14.07
N ASP A 320 10.30 -27.41 -15.41
CA ASP A 320 10.78 -28.57 -16.18
C ASP A 320 12.26 -28.86 -15.90
N CYS A 321 13.07 -27.82 -15.64
CA CYS A 321 14.47 -27.98 -15.26
C CYS A 321 14.64 -28.45 -13.80
N VAL A 322 13.97 -27.79 -12.85
CA VAL A 322 14.02 -28.16 -11.42
C VAL A 322 13.58 -29.61 -11.22
N TYR A 323 12.47 -30.04 -11.82
CA TYR A 323 11.95 -31.39 -11.64
C TYR A 323 12.70 -32.47 -12.42
N ARG A 324 13.55 -32.10 -13.40
CA ARG A 324 14.42 -33.04 -14.11
C ARG A 324 15.76 -33.25 -13.41
N TYR A 325 16.33 -32.20 -12.82
CA TYR A 325 17.71 -32.21 -12.28
C TYR A 325 17.81 -32.04 -10.76
N SER A 326 16.70 -31.88 -10.04
CA SER A 326 16.67 -31.78 -8.58
C SER A 326 15.54 -32.62 -7.94
N PRO A 327 15.77 -33.24 -6.75
CA PRO A 327 14.70 -33.90 -6.02
C PRO A 327 13.66 -32.91 -5.45
N ALA A 328 14.00 -31.61 -5.35
CA ALA A 328 13.15 -30.59 -4.77
C ALA A 328 11.75 -30.49 -5.43
N LYS A 329 10.78 -30.02 -4.65
CA LYS A 329 9.40 -29.78 -5.08
C LYS A 329 9.01 -28.34 -4.75
N LEU A 330 8.02 -27.79 -5.44
CA LEU A 330 7.54 -26.44 -5.16
C LEU A 330 7.13 -26.31 -3.69
N THR A 331 7.79 -25.40 -2.98
CA THR A 331 7.34 -24.90 -1.69
C THR A 331 6.35 -23.77 -1.97
N HIS A 332 5.07 -24.10 -1.91
CA HIS A 332 3.98 -23.16 -2.17
C HIS A 332 3.80 -22.21 -0.99
N ILE A 333 3.86 -20.91 -1.27
CA ILE A 333 3.62 -19.81 -0.33
C ILE A 333 2.32 -19.11 -0.78
N PRO A 334 1.16 -19.35 -0.13
CA PRO A 334 -0.13 -18.84 -0.58
C PRO A 334 -0.28 -17.31 -0.60
N GLU A 335 0.59 -16.59 0.10
CA GLU A 335 0.62 -15.12 0.15
C GLU A 335 1.39 -14.48 -1.02
N LEU A 336 2.02 -15.27 -1.89
CA LEU A 336 2.56 -14.82 -3.18
C LEU A 336 1.47 -15.02 -4.25
N HIS A 337 0.98 -13.95 -4.87
CA HIS A 337 -0.19 -13.99 -5.74
C HIS A 337 0.11 -13.76 -7.22
N GLN A 338 -0.42 -14.63 -8.07
CA GLN A 338 -0.25 -14.60 -9.53
C GLN A 338 -1.36 -13.79 -10.22
N VAL A 339 -2.56 -13.76 -9.62
CA VAL A 339 -3.71 -12.93 -10.02
C VAL A 339 -4.14 -13.17 -11.48
N ASP A 340 -4.18 -14.43 -11.93
CA ASP A 340 -4.74 -14.85 -13.23
C ASP A 340 -6.29 -14.80 -13.20
N MET A 341 -6.86 -13.62 -12.91
CA MET A 341 -8.29 -13.38 -12.81
C MET A 341 -8.68 -12.18 -13.68
N HIS A 342 -9.79 -12.29 -14.40
CA HIS A 342 -10.26 -11.25 -15.32
C HIS A 342 -11.32 -10.32 -14.68
N GLY A 343 -11.58 -9.18 -15.31
CA GLY A 343 -12.68 -8.29 -14.95
C GLY A 343 -12.44 -7.51 -13.65
N ASP A 344 -13.42 -7.52 -12.74
CA ASP A 344 -13.44 -6.74 -11.49
C ASP A 344 -12.86 -7.56 -10.33
N LEU A 345 -11.65 -7.21 -9.87
CA LEU A 345 -10.96 -7.95 -8.79
C LEU A 345 -11.20 -7.33 -7.40
N SER A 346 -12.25 -6.52 -7.23
CA SER A 346 -12.55 -5.84 -5.97
C SER A 346 -12.60 -6.77 -4.78
N GLY A 347 -13.20 -7.95 -4.90
CA GLY A 347 -13.30 -8.92 -3.81
C GLY A 347 -11.96 -9.48 -3.35
N PHE A 348 -10.98 -9.61 -4.24
CA PHE A 348 -9.61 -10.01 -3.90
C PHE A 348 -8.90 -8.90 -3.12
N TYR A 349 -8.89 -7.67 -3.64
CA TYR A 349 -8.25 -6.53 -2.97
C TYR A 349 -8.98 -6.07 -1.69
N GLU A 350 -10.28 -6.35 -1.57
CA GLU A 350 -11.12 -6.10 -0.37
C GLU A 350 -11.21 -7.34 0.54
N SER A 351 -10.38 -8.38 0.33
CA SER A 351 -10.41 -9.62 1.13
C SER A 351 -9.71 -9.50 2.49
N GLY A 352 -8.77 -8.56 2.65
CA GLY A 352 -7.99 -8.39 3.87
C GLY A 352 -6.98 -9.50 4.17
N ARG A 353 -6.66 -10.36 3.18
CA ARG A 353 -5.57 -11.35 3.27
C ARG A 353 -4.21 -10.67 3.48
N ASP A 354 -3.25 -11.45 3.98
CA ASP A 354 -1.84 -11.07 3.98
C ASP A 354 -1.23 -11.34 2.59
N ILE A 355 -0.39 -10.42 2.12
CA ILE A 355 0.05 -10.34 0.72
C ILE A 355 1.56 -10.06 0.70
N LEU A 356 2.35 -11.03 0.26
CA LEU A 356 3.79 -10.91 0.06
C LEU A 356 4.12 -10.42 -1.36
N SER A 357 3.34 -10.83 -2.37
CA SER A 357 3.44 -10.30 -3.74
C SER A 357 2.08 -10.11 -4.40
N LEU A 358 2.04 -9.18 -5.37
CA LEU A 358 0.92 -8.91 -6.27
C LEU A 358 1.41 -8.94 -7.71
N HIS A 359 0.54 -9.34 -8.61
CA HIS A 359 0.78 -9.40 -10.05
C HIS A 359 -0.42 -8.86 -10.84
N HIS A 360 -0.29 -8.73 -12.17
CA HIS A 360 -1.35 -8.29 -13.08
C HIS A 360 -2.08 -7.00 -12.65
N TRP A 361 -1.30 -5.97 -12.30
CA TRP A 361 -1.81 -4.62 -12.01
C TRP A 361 -1.62 -3.61 -13.17
N LYS A 362 -1.02 -4.03 -14.29
CA LYS A 362 -0.84 -3.14 -15.46
C LYS A 362 -2.02 -3.13 -16.41
N GLU A 363 -2.13 -2.01 -17.11
CA GLU A 363 -2.98 -1.87 -18.28
C GLU A 363 -2.60 -2.91 -19.35
N GLY A 364 -3.60 -3.61 -19.89
CA GLY A 364 -3.37 -4.71 -20.84
C GLY A 364 -2.85 -6.01 -20.23
N SER A 365 -2.92 -6.17 -18.90
CA SER A 365 -2.82 -7.47 -18.22
C SER A 365 -4.17 -8.22 -18.27
N ALA A 366 -4.25 -9.37 -17.59
CA ALA A 366 -5.51 -10.10 -17.40
C ALA A 366 -6.57 -9.26 -16.63
N ALA A 367 -6.14 -8.45 -15.67
CA ALA A 367 -7.02 -7.52 -14.98
C ALA A 367 -7.50 -6.43 -15.94
N GLY A 368 -8.82 -6.24 -16.04
CA GLY A 368 -9.45 -5.32 -17.00
C GLY A 368 -9.25 -3.82 -16.72
N TYR A 369 -8.37 -3.47 -15.77
CA TYR A 369 -8.14 -2.10 -15.30
C TYR A 369 -6.72 -1.94 -14.74
N LYS A 370 -6.12 -0.76 -14.93
CA LYS A 370 -4.81 -0.43 -14.37
C LYS A 370 -4.92 -0.13 -12.87
N LEU A 371 -3.96 -0.64 -12.09
CA LEU A 371 -3.78 -0.29 -10.68
C LEU A 371 -2.42 0.36 -10.46
N GLU A 372 -2.42 1.63 -10.08
CA GLU A 372 -1.22 2.42 -9.82
C GLU A 372 -0.65 2.09 -8.43
N MET A 373 0.03 0.93 -8.33
CA MET A 373 0.55 0.38 -7.07
C MET A 373 1.45 1.35 -6.29
N GLU A 374 2.11 2.32 -6.95
CA GLU A 374 2.90 3.33 -6.25
C GLU A 374 2.03 4.30 -5.44
N LYS A 375 0.82 4.61 -5.93
CA LYS A 375 -0.19 5.42 -5.23
C LYS A 375 -0.88 4.60 -4.15
N MET A 376 -1.32 3.39 -4.48
CA MET A 376 -1.99 2.50 -3.53
C MET A 376 -1.11 2.21 -2.31
N HIS A 377 0.19 1.95 -2.54
CA HIS A 377 1.16 1.65 -1.49
C HIS A 377 1.69 2.89 -0.75
N LEU A 378 1.38 4.12 -1.17
CA LEU A 378 2.00 5.33 -0.59
C LEU A 378 1.74 5.48 0.92
N VAL A 379 0.56 5.04 1.38
CA VAL A 379 0.17 5.08 2.80
C VAL A 379 1.09 4.27 3.73
N ALA A 380 1.81 3.28 3.20
CA ALA A 380 2.79 2.52 3.97
C ALA A 380 3.89 3.41 4.59
N ASP A 381 4.19 4.58 4.00
CA ASP A 381 5.20 5.51 4.50
C ASP A 381 4.85 6.15 5.86
N VAL A 382 3.59 6.03 6.32
CA VAL A 382 3.11 6.54 7.62
C VAL A 382 2.46 5.45 8.50
N CYS A 383 2.47 4.19 8.07
CA CYS A 383 1.75 3.10 8.74
C CYS A 383 2.42 1.71 8.71
N ASP A 384 3.61 1.59 8.13
CA ASP A 384 4.40 0.38 7.94
C ASP A 384 3.68 -0.76 7.17
N ASN A 385 2.71 -1.45 7.79
CA ASN A 385 2.05 -2.65 7.26
C ASN A 385 0.53 -2.51 7.03
N CYS A 386 0.02 -1.29 6.96
CA CYS A 386 -1.42 -1.08 6.78
C CYS A 386 -1.91 -1.10 5.31
N PHE A 387 -1.04 -1.40 4.34
CA PHE A 387 -1.43 -1.55 2.93
C PHE A 387 -2.47 -2.67 2.77
N LEU A 388 -3.62 -2.36 2.16
CA LEU A 388 -4.79 -3.24 2.08
C LEU A 388 -5.31 -3.76 3.45
N GLN A 389 -4.89 -3.16 4.58
CA GLN A 389 -5.51 -3.45 5.87
C GLN A 389 -6.96 -2.97 5.83
N ARG A 390 -7.86 -3.77 6.40
CA ARG A 390 -9.28 -3.46 6.46
C ARG A 390 -9.69 -2.92 7.81
N TRP A 391 -10.44 -1.82 7.82
CA TRP A 391 -11.17 -1.34 8.99
C TRP A 391 -12.67 -1.31 8.69
N ASN A 392 -13.46 -1.90 9.59
CA ASN A 392 -14.92 -1.88 9.61
C ASN A 392 -15.37 -0.87 10.68
N PHE A 393 -16.10 0.15 10.24
CA PHE A 393 -16.58 1.27 11.05
C PHE A 393 -18.06 1.10 11.40
N ASN A 394 -18.52 1.74 12.48
CA ASN A 394 -19.87 1.53 13.00
C ASN A 394 -21.00 2.17 12.17
N ASP A 395 -20.65 2.93 11.11
CA ASP A 395 -21.51 3.53 10.09
C ASP A 395 -21.74 2.66 8.85
N GLN A 396 -21.48 1.35 8.93
CA GLN A 396 -21.56 0.38 7.81
C GLN A 396 -20.55 0.65 6.67
N VAL A 397 -19.41 1.25 7.01
CA VAL A 397 -18.30 1.50 6.08
C VAL A 397 -17.17 0.51 6.31
N VAL A 398 -16.62 -0.06 5.22
CA VAL A 398 -15.33 -0.77 5.23
C VAL A 398 -14.32 0.00 4.36
N LEU A 399 -13.19 0.37 4.96
CA LEU A 399 -12.01 0.86 4.25
C LEU A 399 -11.07 -0.31 3.97
N SER A 400 -10.65 -0.50 2.72
CA SER A 400 -9.55 -1.39 2.32
C SER A 400 -8.40 -0.51 1.83
N ASN A 401 -7.36 -0.35 2.65
CA ASN A 401 -6.47 0.81 2.53
C ASN A 401 -5.70 0.89 1.22
N GLY A 402 -5.78 2.04 0.55
CA GLY A 402 -5.13 2.26 -0.74
C GLY A 402 -5.85 1.59 -1.91
N PHE A 403 -7.07 1.06 -1.73
CA PHE A 403 -7.87 0.48 -2.80
C PHE A 403 -9.30 1.02 -2.84
N SER A 404 -10.05 0.93 -1.74
CA SER A 404 -11.44 1.39 -1.70
C SER A 404 -11.97 1.78 -0.32
N ILE A 405 -13.00 2.62 -0.34
CA ILE A 405 -13.98 2.77 0.73
C ILE A 405 -15.27 2.12 0.21
N VAL A 406 -15.97 1.35 1.05
CA VAL A 406 -17.19 0.63 0.69
C VAL A 406 -18.27 0.87 1.74
N GLU A 407 -19.38 1.46 1.33
CA GLU A 407 -20.61 1.56 2.13
C GLU A 407 -21.50 0.33 1.87
N TYR A 408 -22.23 -0.11 2.90
CA TYR A 408 -23.21 -1.19 2.81
C TYR A 408 -24.61 -0.69 3.22
N PRO A 409 -25.35 0.03 2.34
CA PRO A 409 -26.56 0.77 2.71
C PRO A 409 -27.70 -0.10 3.27
N SER A 410 -27.68 -1.40 2.97
CA SER A 410 -28.66 -2.38 3.46
C SER A 410 -28.42 -2.85 4.90
N GLY A 411 -27.42 -2.32 5.62
CA GLY A 411 -27.19 -2.62 7.04
C GLY A 411 -26.67 -4.04 7.32
N LEU A 412 -25.88 -4.60 6.38
CA LEU A 412 -25.52 -6.02 6.36
C LEU A 412 -24.31 -6.39 7.24
N LEU A 413 -23.52 -5.43 7.72
CA LEU A 413 -22.30 -5.69 8.49
C LEU A 413 -22.60 -5.96 9.97
N SER A 414 -22.05 -7.06 10.50
CA SER A 414 -22.06 -7.34 11.94
C SER A 414 -20.84 -6.73 12.63
N GLY A 415 -21.04 -6.06 13.78
CA GLY A 415 -19.93 -5.65 14.66
C GLY A 415 -19.31 -6.80 15.47
N LYS A 416 -20.01 -7.95 15.56
CA LYS A 416 -19.58 -9.29 15.95
C LYS A 416 -20.75 -10.28 15.73
N SER A 417 -20.40 -11.54 15.48
CA SER A 417 -21.24 -12.72 15.21
C SER A 417 -22.16 -12.73 13.99
N THR A 418 -22.06 -13.85 13.25
CA THR A 418 -23.03 -14.29 12.24
C THR A 418 -24.40 -14.54 12.87
N GLY A 419 -25.45 -14.40 12.05
CA GLY A 419 -26.83 -14.56 12.47
C GLY A 419 -27.80 -13.94 11.46
N VAL A 420 -29.09 -14.22 11.59
CA VAL A 420 -30.13 -13.66 10.74
C VAL A 420 -30.42 -12.21 11.14
N LEU A 421 -30.69 -11.36 10.16
CA LEU A 421 -31.24 -10.02 10.33
C LEU A 421 -32.68 -10.01 9.76
N SER A 422 -33.67 -9.96 10.65
CA SER A 422 -35.09 -9.86 10.27
C SER A 422 -35.42 -8.42 9.89
N VAL A 423 -35.04 -8.01 8.67
CA VAL A 423 -35.31 -6.65 8.16
C VAL A 423 -36.79 -6.48 7.77
N VAL A 424 -37.46 -7.56 7.36
CA VAL A 424 -38.90 -7.57 7.02
C VAL A 424 -39.53 -8.91 7.44
N PRO A 425 -40.76 -8.96 7.97
CA PRO A 425 -41.48 -10.22 8.16
C PRO A 425 -41.58 -11.00 6.83
N GLY A 426 -41.00 -12.20 6.80
CA GLY A 426 -40.95 -13.03 5.59
C GLY A 426 -39.75 -12.81 4.66
N ARG A 427 -38.75 -11.99 5.05
CA ARG A 427 -37.42 -11.99 4.43
C ARG A 427 -36.32 -12.01 5.50
N GLU A 428 -35.72 -13.18 5.65
CA GLU A 428 -34.49 -13.35 6.41
C GLU A 428 -33.30 -12.92 5.53
N ALA A 429 -32.48 -11.99 6.02
CA ALA A 429 -31.20 -11.65 5.42
C ALA A 429 -30.08 -12.27 6.25
N GLU A 430 -29.19 -13.04 5.59
CA GLU A 430 -27.96 -13.51 6.21
C GLU A 430 -26.97 -12.33 6.35
N ARG A 431 -26.36 -12.15 7.53
CA ARG A 431 -25.36 -11.10 7.76
C ARG A 431 -24.13 -11.33 6.88
N LEU A 432 -23.50 -10.24 6.45
CA LEU A 432 -22.33 -10.32 5.60
C LEU A 432 -21.11 -10.80 6.39
N ASP A 433 -20.57 -11.94 5.97
CA ASP A 433 -19.31 -12.49 6.43
C ASP A 433 -18.15 -11.82 5.68
N LEU A 434 -17.41 -10.93 6.36
CA LEU A 434 -16.29 -10.19 5.78
C LEU A 434 -15.01 -11.04 5.66
N ASP A 435 -14.95 -12.22 6.29
CA ASP A 435 -13.80 -13.13 6.16
C ASP A 435 -13.89 -14.01 4.90
N ARG A 436 -15.03 -13.96 4.19
CA ARG A 436 -15.21 -14.57 2.87
C ARG A 436 -14.89 -13.60 1.74
N MET A 437 -14.08 -14.07 0.79
CA MET A 437 -13.76 -13.32 -0.42
C MET A 437 -15.00 -13.18 -1.30
N GLU A 438 -15.23 -11.98 -1.83
CA GLU A 438 -16.35 -11.75 -2.76
C GLU A 438 -15.98 -12.19 -4.17
N GLU A 439 -16.86 -12.97 -4.80
CA GLU A 439 -16.68 -13.48 -6.17
C GLU A 439 -16.99 -12.37 -7.19
N THR A 440 -16.12 -11.35 -7.27
CA THR A 440 -16.35 -10.15 -8.09
C THR A 440 -15.88 -10.28 -9.54
N TRP A 441 -14.95 -11.19 -9.80
CA TRP A 441 -14.23 -11.35 -11.08
C TRP A 441 -15.14 -11.79 -12.23
N ALA A 442 -14.63 -11.64 -13.44
CA ALA A 442 -15.23 -12.23 -14.64
C ALA A 442 -14.86 -13.71 -14.77
N ASP A 443 -15.60 -14.41 -15.63
CA ASP A 443 -15.48 -15.84 -15.95
C ASP A 443 -15.80 -16.81 -14.81
N ALA A 444 -16.28 -18.00 -15.18
CA ALA A 444 -16.60 -19.10 -14.26
C ALA A 444 -15.35 -19.92 -13.90
N ILE A 445 -14.28 -19.24 -13.48
CA ILE A 445 -13.02 -19.86 -13.03
C ILE A 445 -13.17 -20.48 -11.63
N ASN A 446 -12.46 -21.59 -11.40
CA ASN A 446 -12.41 -22.23 -10.08
C ASN A 446 -11.19 -21.74 -9.31
N VAL A 447 -11.41 -20.95 -8.26
CA VAL A 447 -10.36 -20.39 -7.39
C VAL A 447 -10.31 -21.02 -5.99
N LEU A 448 -11.14 -22.04 -5.74
CA LEU A 448 -11.46 -22.51 -4.39
C LEU A 448 -10.30 -23.22 -3.68
N HIS A 449 -9.23 -23.60 -4.38
CA HIS A 449 -8.00 -24.13 -3.76
C HIS A 449 -7.15 -23.05 -3.07
N SER A 450 -7.28 -21.78 -3.48
CA SER A 450 -6.47 -20.65 -2.99
C SER A 450 -7.32 -19.61 -2.25
N LEU A 451 -8.43 -19.18 -2.87
CA LEU A 451 -9.19 -17.99 -2.46
C LEU A 451 -10.41 -18.29 -1.57
N ALA A 452 -10.73 -19.57 -1.33
CA ALA A 452 -11.77 -19.97 -0.39
C ALA A 452 -11.43 -19.58 1.07
N PRO A 453 -12.44 -19.33 1.93
CA PRO A 453 -13.87 -19.35 1.64
C PRO A 453 -14.34 -18.12 0.86
N THR A 454 -15.32 -18.32 -0.04
CA THR A 454 -15.89 -17.27 -0.89
C THR A 454 -17.35 -16.96 -0.53
N ARG A 455 -17.87 -15.86 -1.07
CA ARG A 455 -19.28 -15.46 -1.05
C ARG A 455 -19.66 -14.78 -2.37
N SER A 456 -20.94 -14.87 -2.74
CA SER A 456 -21.47 -14.25 -3.96
C SER A 456 -21.26 -12.73 -3.98
N LYS A 457 -21.16 -12.19 -5.21
CA LYS A 457 -21.13 -10.75 -5.49
C LYS A 457 -22.40 -10.07 -4.98
N LEU A 458 -22.26 -8.88 -4.41
CA LEU A 458 -23.36 -8.02 -3.99
C LEU A 458 -23.75 -7.05 -5.13
N ASP A 459 -25.02 -6.63 -5.17
CA ASP A 459 -25.47 -5.58 -6.10
C ASP A 459 -25.15 -4.16 -5.60
N GLU A 460 -25.27 -3.17 -6.48
CA GLU A 460 -24.96 -1.75 -6.18
C GLU A 460 -25.86 -1.12 -5.10
N ARG A 461 -26.99 -1.74 -4.74
CA ARG A 461 -27.88 -1.31 -3.64
C ARG A 461 -27.48 -1.92 -2.31
N GLN A 462 -26.81 -3.07 -2.35
CA GLN A 462 -26.24 -3.75 -1.18
C GLN A 462 -24.83 -3.22 -0.86
N LYS A 463 -24.04 -2.85 -1.87
CA LYS A 463 -22.62 -2.47 -1.76
C LYS A 463 -22.29 -1.30 -2.69
N VAL A 464 -21.91 -0.15 -2.12
CA VAL A 464 -21.49 1.05 -2.87
C VAL A 464 -19.99 1.26 -2.66
N SER A 465 -19.20 1.24 -3.74
CA SER A 465 -17.74 1.38 -3.67
C SER A 465 -17.25 2.73 -4.21
N TYR A 466 -16.28 3.30 -3.50
CA TYR A 466 -15.52 4.50 -3.86
C TYR A 466 -14.06 4.05 -3.99
N LYS A 467 -13.49 4.11 -5.21
CA LYS A 467 -12.15 3.58 -5.49
C LYS A 467 -11.09 4.64 -5.30
N LEU A 468 -9.86 4.24 -4.95
CA LEU A 468 -8.73 5.16 -4.86
C LEU A 468 -8.48 5.79 -6.23
N LEU A 469 -8.66 7.10 -6.33
CA LEU A 469 -8.35 7.91 -7.51
C LEU A 469 -6.89 8.38 -7.48
N ASP A 470 -6.41 8.80 -6.31
CA ASP A 470 -5.06 9.32 -6.16
C ASP A 470 -4.49 9.17 -4.74
N SER A 471 -3.17 9.21 -4.62
CA SER A 471 -2.49 9.39 -3.34
C SER A 471 -1.20 10.17 -3.49
N MET A 472 -0.95 11.10 -2.56
CA MET A 472 0.16 12.04 -2.60
C MET A 472 0.69 12.40 -1.20
N VAL A 473 1.95 12.81 -1.11
CA VAL A 473 2.54 13.36 0.12
C VAL A 473 2.30 14.87 0.16
N VAL A 474 1.65 15.35 1.23
CA VAL A 474 1.38 16.78 1.45
C VAL A 474 2.05 17.30 2.72
N ASP A 475 2.29 18.61 2.76
CA ASP A 475 2.67 19.31 3.99
C ASP A 475 1.44 19.64 4.87
N GLU A 476 1.67 20.25 6.04
CA GLU A 476 0.61 20.59 7.00
C GLU A 476 -0.37 21.66 6.49
N PHE A 477 0.00 22.39 5.43
CA PHE A 477 -0.87 23.35 4.75
C PHE A 477 -1.63 22.72 3.56
N GLY A 478 -1.41 21.42 3.32
CA GLY A 478 -2.09 20.64 2.28
C GLY A 478 -1.50 20.79 0.88
N ALA A 479 -0.32 21.42 0.74
CA ALA A 479 0.38 21.52 -0.54
C ALA A 479 1.13 20.21 -0.86
N SER A 480 1.11 19.79 -2.13
CA SER A 480 1.86 18.62 -2.58
C SER A 480 3.35 18.96 -2.72
N THR A 481 4.18 18.45 -1.81
CA THR A 481 5.61 18.77 -1.70
C THR A 481 6.53 17.62 -2.04
N GLY A 482 6.02 16.38 -2.05
CA GLY A 482 6.83 15.16 -2.04
C GLY A 482 7.68 14.98 -0.77
N LYS A 483 7.49 15.84 0.24
CA LYS A 483 8.23 15.87 1.52
C LYS A 483 7.33 16.44 2.62
N GLY A 484 6.63 15.57 3.33
CA GLY A 484 5.71 15.93 4.40
C GLY A 484 5.34 14.72 5.25
N GLY A 485 4.80 14.96 6.44
CA GLY A 485 4.38 13.90 7.38
C GLY A 485 2.95 13.38 7.14
N ILE A 486 2.34 13.74 6.01
CA ILE A 486 0.95 13.41 5.68
C ILE A 486 0.88 12.71 4.33
N VAL A 487 0.29 11.51 4.30
CA VAL A 487 -0.15 10.88 3.04
C VAL A 487 -1.63 11.15 2.84
N ARG A 488 -1.96 11.94 1.83
CA ARG A 488 -3.35 12.16 1.41
C ARG A 488 -3.76 11.06 0.42
N GLN A 489 -4.93 10.49 0.63
CA GLN A 489 -5.63 9.61 -0.32
C GLN A 489 -6.94 10.26 -0.75
N ILE A 490 -7.29 10.09 -2.02
CA ILE A 490 -8.55 10.54 -2.60
C ILE A 490 -9.30 9.30 -3.09
N TYR A 491 -10.51 9.09 -2.58
CA TYR A 491 -11.43 8.05 -3.04
C TYR A 491 -12.59 8.71 -3.80
N PHE A 492 -12.95 8.13 -4.94
CA PHE A 492 -13.93 8.69 -5.87
C PHE A 492 -15.02 7.67 -6.21
N LYS A 493 -16.24 8.17 -6.35
CA LYS A 493 -17.31 7.48 -7.08
C LYS A 493 -17.98 8.46 -8.03
N GLU A 494 -18.12 8.05 -9.28
CA GLU A 494 -18.86 8.81 -10.28
C GLU A 494 -20.36 8.87 -9.95
N GLY A 495 -20.95 10.04 -10.20
CA GLY A 495 -22.39 10.27 -10.18
C GLY A 495 -23.06 9.62 -11.39
N VAL A 496 -23.84 8.57 -11.15
CA VAL A 496 -24.51 7.80 -12.21
C VAL A 496 -25.87 8.43 -12.52
N GLN A 497 -26.32 8.33 -13.78
CA GLN A 497 -27.68 8.67 -14.18
C GLN A 497 -28.60 7.46 -13.94
N GLU A 498 -29.40 7.47 -12.87
CA GLU A 498 -30.23 6.32 -12.44
C GLU A 498 -31.45 6.05 -13.34
N ILE A 499 -31.85 7.01 -14.18
CA ILE A 499 -33.00 6.94 -15.09
C ILE A 499 -32.57 7.50 -16.44
N GLU A 500 -32.87 6.78 -17.53
CA GLU A 500 -32.57 7.22 -18.90
C GLU A 500 -33.13 8.62 -19.18
N ASN A 501 -32.26 9.58 -19.56
CA ASN A 501 -32.55 11.02 -19.70
C ASN A 501 -32.88 11.80 -18.41
N GLY A 502 -32.70 11.20 -17.22
CA GLY A 502 -32.78 11.90 -15.93
C GLY A 502 -31.55 12.78 -15.63
N PRO A 503 -31.54 13.53 -14.52
CA PRO A 503 -30.33 14.20 -14.06
C PRO A 503 -29.25 13.16 -13.68
N ARG A 504 -27.99 13.44 -14.04
CA ARG A 504 -26.82 12.71 -13.51
C ARG A 504 -26.74 12.93 -11.99
N GLY A 505 -26.44 11.88 -11.23
CA GLY A 505 -26.16 12.00 -9.80
C GLY A 505 -24.93 12.89 -9.51
N MET A 506 -24.79 13.36 -8.28
CA MET A 506 -23.57 14.08 -7.87
C MET A 506 -22.38 13.13 -7.76
N ASP A 507 -21.25 13.51 -8.35
CA ASP A 507 -19.94 12.91 -8.12
C ASP A 507 -19.60 12.97 -6.61
N THR A 508 -18.91 11.96 -6.08
CA THR A 508 -18.57 11.88 -4.65
C THR A 508 -17.07 11.70 -4.43
N VAL A 509 -16.50 12.55 -3.57
CA VAL A 509 -15.07 12.62 -3.25
C VAL A 509 -14.88 12.50 -1.75
N PHE A 510 -14.13 11.49 -1.33
CA PHE A 510 -13.74 11.25 0.06
C PHE A 510 -12.23 11.37 0.22
N VAL A 511 -11.76 12.12 1.22
CA VAL A 511 -10.35 12.42 1.43
C VAL A 511 -9.88 11.91 2.79
N LEU A 512 -8.84 11.07 2.81
CA LEU A 512 -8.19 10.61 4.03
C LEU A 512 -6.78 11.21 4.13
N ASN A 513 -6.50 11.95 5.21
CA ASN A 513 -5.16 12.49 5.50
C ASN A 513 -4.50 11.62 6.58
N TRP A 514 -3.56 10.75 6.20
CA TRP A 514 -2.88 9.82 7.10
C TRP A 514 -1.63 10.43 7.72
N ARG A 515 -1.44 10.26 9.04
CA ARG A 515 -0.26 10.72 9.79
C ARG A 515 0.33 9.60 10.64
N ASP A 516 1.65 9.57 10.81
CA ASP A 516 2.32 8.62 11.71
C ASP A 516 2.20 9.07 13.18
N GLY A 517 1.57 8.25 14.03
CA GLY A 517 1.45 8.50 15.47
C GLY A 517 2.78 8.76 16.18
N ARG A 518 3.83 8.05 15.76
CA ARG A 518 5.19 8.13 16.34
C ARG A 518 5.84 9.49 16.08
N THR A 519 5.41 10.19 15.04
CA THR A 519 5.88 11.54 14.70
C THR A 519 4.98 12.64 15.27
N THR A 520 3.67 12.38 15.37
CA THR A 520 2.66 13.36 15.81
C THR A 520 2.43 13.40 17.33
N PHE A 521 2.65 12.31 18.04
CA PHE A 521 2.66 12.26 19.51
C PHE A 521 4.10 12.27 20.06
N ASP A 522 4.29 12.66 21.31
CA ASP A 522 5.55 12.50 22.04
C ASP A 522 5.72 11.06 22.57
N GLY A 523 6.85 10.78 23.23
CA GLY A 523 7.12 9.45 23.82
C GLY A 523 6.20 9.06 24.99
N ASN A 524 5.28 9.93 25.41
CA ASN A 524 4.30 9.71 26.46
C ASN A 524 2.86 9.61 25.91
N GLY A 525 2.68 9.69 24.58
CA GLY A 525 1.36 9.69 23.95
C GLY A 525 0.62 11.04 24.00
N ILE A 526 1.32 12.14 24.28
CA ILE A 526 0.77 13.50 24.25
C ILE A 526 0.90 14.04 22.82
N PRO A 527 -0.17 14.56 22.19
CA PRO A 527 -0.06 15.11 20.84
C PRO A 527 0.87 16.32 20.84
N LYS A 528 1.84 16.35 19.95
CA LYS A 528 2.71 17.51 19.73
C LYS A 528 1.85 18.64 19.16
N THR A 529 1.45 19.56 20.03
CA THR A 529 0.57 20.67 19.67
C THR A 529 1.27 21.57 18.65
N ALA A 530 0.61 21.82 17.51
CA ALA A 530 1.05 22.78 16.52
C ALA A 530 1.01 24.20 17.12
N GLY A 531 2.10 24.61 17.76
CA GLY A 531 2.15 25.86 18.54
C GLY A 531 3.47 26.16 19.26
N GLU A 532 4.29 25.16 19.61
CA GLU A 532 5.55 25.39 20.34
C GLU A 532 6.72 25.86 19.45
N ILE A 533 6.53 27.00 18.79
CA ILE A 533 7.63 27.86 18.35
C ILE A 533 7.46 29.24 19.00
N LYS A 534 7.95 29.38 20.25
CA LYS A 534 8.50 30.65 20.76
C LYS A 534 9.24 30.52 22.11
N GLN A 535 10.47 31.05 22.09
CA GLN A 535 11.16 31.72 23.20
C GLN A 535 11.48 30.90 24.47
N GLY A 536 12.63 30.22 24.40
CA GLY A 536 13.62 30.17 25.48
C GLY A 536 14.92 30.78 24.97
#